data_AF-A0A1Q7J8G0-F1
#
_entry.id   AF-A0A1Q7J8G0-F1
#
_cell.length_a   1.000
_cell.length_b   1.000
_cell.length_c   1.000
_cell.angle_alpha   90.00
_cell.angle_beta   90.00
_cell.angle_gamma   90.00
#
_symmetry.space_group_name_H-M   'P 1'
#
loop_
_entity.id
_entity.type
_entity.pdbx_description
1 polymer ?
#
loop_
_entity_poly.entity_id
_entity_poly.type
_entity_poly.pdbx_seq_one_letter_code
_entity_poly.pdbx_strand_id
1 'polypeptide(L)'
;MRSTWRRIRERLEIRPGLLRRYYGSLTAGEGAFGICSFWAVEYLALGGGSIGEAQDQFEALLAYANDVGLYAEEIDPETGAALGNFPQA
;
A
#
# COMPACT_ATOMS: atom_id res chain seq x y z
N MET A 1 -4.95 -7.05 17.73
CA MET A 1 -3.81 -6.55 16.92
C MET A 1 -3.84 -5.05 16.60
N ARG A 2 -4.80 -4.24 17.13
CA ARG A 2 -4.86 -2.79 16.85
C ARG A 2 -3.60 -2.00 17.24
N SER A 3 -2.89 -2.41 18.29
CA SER A 3 -1.62 -1.80 18.69
C SER A 3 -0.51 -2.02 17.65
N THR A 4 -0.39 -3.24 17.13
CA THR A 4 0.53 -3.60 16.05
C THR A 4 0.22 -2.81 14.79
N TRP A 5 -1.06 -2.74 14.39
CA TRP A 5 -1.50 -1.95 13.24
C TRP A 5 -1.13 -0.47 13.36
N ARG A 6 -1.39 0.15 14.51
CA ARG A 6 -1.00 1.55 14.75
C ARG A 6 0.50 1.75 14.54
N ARG A 7 1.32 0.81 15.01
CA ARG A 7 2.78 0.91 14.86
C ARG A 7 3.24 0.67 13.43
N ILE A 8 2.57 -0.20 12.69
CA ILE A 8 2.78 -0.40 11.25
C ILE A 8 2.50 0.90 10.50
N ARG A 9 1.31 1.49 10.69
CA ARG A 9 0.95 2.78 10.05
C ARG A 9 1.98 3.86 10.35
N GLU A 10 2.28 4.10 11.63
CA GLU A 10 3.23 5.13 12.05
C GLU A 10 4.62 4.97 11.43
N ARG A 11 5.07 3.74 11.16
CA ARG A 11 6.44 3.45 10.72
C ARG A 11 6.58 3.22 9.23
N LEU A 12 5.56 2.68 8.59
CA LEU A 12 5.63 2.18 7.21
C LEU A 12 4.71 2.93 6.25
N GLU A 13 3.72 3.69 6.72
CA GLU A 13 2.85 4.50 5.85
C GLU A 13 3.61 5.74 5.38
N ILE A 14 3.85 5.86 4.07
CA ILE A 14 4.52 7.03 3.47
C ILE A 14 3.48 8.08 3.05
N ARG A 15 2.35 7.60 2.54
CA ARG A 15 1.17 8.39 2.15
C ARG A 15 -0.07 7.63 2.60
N PRO A 16 -1.23 8.28 2.75
CA PRO A 16 -2.45 7.59 3.18
C PRO A 16 -2.69 6.30 2.38
N GLY A 17 -2.67 5.17 3.07
CA GLY A 17 -2.88 3.85 2.47
C GLY A 17 -1.72 3.24 1.67
N LEU A 18 -0.62 3.97 1.47
CA LEU A 18 0.59 3.49 0.78
C LEU A 18 1.67 3.11 1.80
N LEU A 19 2.03 1.82 1.83
CA LEU A 19 2.97 1.27 2.80
C LEU A 19 4.28 0.80 2.17
N ARG A 20 5.37 0.99 2.91
CA ARG A 20 6.67 0.34 2.66
C ARG A 20 6.63 -1.11 3.10
N ARG A 21 7.48 -1.91 2.47
CA ARG A 21 7.74 -3.29 2.90
C ARG A 21 8.58 -3.36 4.18
N TYR A 22 9.55 -2.45 4.36
CA TYR A 22 10.46 -2.42 5.50
C TYR A 22 10.58 -1.02 6.13
N TYR A 23 11.20 -0.95 7.31
CA TYR A 23 11.50 0.30 8.00
C TYR A 23 12.98 0.71 7.81
N GLY A 24 13.23 2.02 7.68
CA GLY A 24 14.57 2.58 7.69
C GLY A 24 15.33 2.39 6.37
N SER A 25 16.64 2.11 6.44
CA SER A 25 17.51 2.04 5.27
C SER A 25 17.25 0.83 4.36
N LEU A 26 16.54 -0.19 4.83
CA LEU A 26 16.23 -1.39 4.05
C LEU A 26 15.31 -1.14 2.85
N THR A 27 14.67 0.02 2.81
CA THR A 27 13.71 0.44 1.78
C THR A 27 14.19 1.72 1.10
N ALA A 28 15.50 2.01 1.22
CA ALA A 28 16.10 3.17 0.56
C ALA A 28 16.04 2.98 -0.97
N GLY A 29 15.40 3.94 -1.65
CA GLY A 29 15.20 3.90 -3.10
C GLY A 29 13.97 3.11 -3.56
N GLU A 30 13.24 2.46 -2.66
CA GLU A 30 11.95 1.82 -2.98
C GLU A 30 10.79 2.83 -2.88
N GLY A 31 9.78 2.63 -3.72
CA GLY A 31 8.46 3.27 -3.59
C GLY A 31 7.59 2.61 -2.52
N ALA A 32 6.28 2.91 -2.55
CA ALA A 32 5.30 2.17 -1.78
C ALA A 32 5.07 0.79 -2.39
N PHE A 33 5.06 -0.25 -1.56
CA PHE A 33 4.98 -1.64 -2.02
C PHE A 33 3.50 -2.04 -2.19
N GLY A 34 3.09 -2.37 -3.42
CA GLY A 34 1.68 -2.55 -3.77
C GLY A 34 0.99 -3.61 -2.91
N ILE A 35 1.60 -4.80 -2.78
CA ILE A 35 1.02 -5.91 -2.02
C ILE A 35 0.91 -5.59 -0.51
N CYS A 36 1.85 -4.86 0.07
CA CYS A 36 1.76 -4.43 1.48
C CYS A 36 0.58 -3.46 1.69
N SER A 37 0.33 -2.61 0.70
CA SER A 37 -0.76 -1.64 0.70
C SER A 37 -2.14 -2.33 0.57
N PHE A 38 -2.25 -3.36 -0.28
CA PHE A 38 -3.47 -4.18 -0.38
C PHE A 38 -3.71 -5.04 0.86
N TRP A 39 -2.67 -5.59 1.50
CA TRP A 39 -2.85 -6.32 2.77
C TRP A 39 -3.33 -5.41 3.91
N ALA A 40 -2.97 -4.13 3.89
CA ALA A 40 -3.54 -3.16 4.83
C ALA A 40 -5.05 -2.99 4.64
N VAL A 41 -5.54 -2.96 3.39
CA VAL A 41 -6.98 -2.96 3.09
C VAL A 41 -7.64 -4.22 3.63
N GLU A 42 -7.06 -5.40 3.37
CA GLU A 42 -7.57 -6.67 3.87
C GLU A 42 -7.68 -6.66 5.41
N TYR A 43 -6.65 -6.16 6.10
CA TYR A 43 -6.68 -6.02 7.56
C TYR A 43 -7.81 -5.11 8.04
N LEU A 44 -8.02 -3.97 7.39
CA LEU A 44 -9.13 -3.05 7.72
C LEU A 44 -10.48 -3.75 7.52
N ALA A 45 -10.67 -4.43 6.39
CA ALA A 45 -11.89 -5.14 6.04
C ALA A 45 -12.22 -6.28 7.02
N LEU A 46 -11.21 -6.98 7.54
CA LEU A 46 -11.37 -8.09 8.49
C LEU A 46 -11.58 -7.64 9.96
N GLY A 47 -11.88 -6.36 10.19
CA GLY A 47 -12.20 -5.82 11.52
C GLY A 47 -11.02 -5.14 12.22
N GLY A 48 -9.93 -4.86 11.48
CA GLY A 48 -8.87 -3.95 11.90
C GLY A 48 -9.29 -2.48 11.93
N GLY A 49 -10.29 -2.14 11.11
CA GLY A 49 -10.96 -0.83 11.04
C GLY A 49 -12.43 -1.00 10.68
N SER A 50 -13.00 0.02 10.04
CA SER A 50 -14.34 -0.03 9.45
C SER A 50 -14.29 -0.48 7.98
N ILE A 51 -15.41 -1.01 7.49
CA ILE A 51 -15.57 -1.36 6.07
C ILE A 51 -15.42 -0.12 5.17
N GLY A 52 -15.91 1.05 5.63
CA GLY A 52 -15.75 2.31 4.88
C GLY A 52 -14.28 2.68 4.70
N GLU A 53 -13.47 2.65 5.77
CA GLU A 53 -12.03 2.89 5.67
C GLU A 53 -11.33 1.90 4.72
N ALA A 54 -11.74 0.63 4.75
CA ALA A 54 -11.20 -0.38 3.84
C ALA A 54 -11.57 -0.08 2.38
N GLN A 55 -12.82 0.31 2.10
CA GLN A 55 -13.29 0.67 0.76
C GLN A 55 -12.57 1.91 0.21
N ASP A 56 -12.50 2.99 1.01
CA ASP A 56 -11.85 4.23 0.60
C ASP A 56 -10.38 3.98 0.22
N GLN A 57 -9.67 3.18 1.03
CA GLN A 57 -8.27 2.83 0.75
C GLN A 57 -8.16 1.88 -0.45
N PHE A 58 -9.08 0.92 -0.60
CA PHE A 58 -9.09 0.01 -1.74
C PHE A 58 -9.27 0.76 -3.05
N GLU A 59 -10.27 1.64 -3.13
CA GLU A 59 -10.55 2.45 -4.32
C GLU A 59 -9.38 3.36 -4.68
N ALA A 60 -8.72 3.96 -3.67
CA ALA A 60 -7.50 4.74 -3.89
C ALA A 60 -6.37 3.88 -4.48
N LEU A 61 -6.21 2.63 -4.04
CA LEU A 61 -5.21 1.72 -4.59
C LEU A 61 -5.53 1.24 -6.01
N LEU A 62 -6.82 1.02 -6.32
CA LEU A 62 -7.25 0.61 -7.66
C LEU A 62 -6.89 1.65 -8.74
N ALA A 63 -6.76 2.92 -8.36
CA ALA A 63 -6.37 4.00 -9.28
C ALA A 63 -4.93 3.88 -9.81
N TYR A 64 -4.08 3.05 -9.21
CA TYR A 64 -2.70 2.81 -9.69
C TYR A 64 -2.58 1.68 -10.71
N ALA A 65 -3.68 1.02 -11.07
CA ALA A 65 -3.68 0.06 -12.17
C ALA A 65 -3.38 0.77 -13.49
N ASN A 66 -2.68 0.10 -14.41
CA ASN A 66 -2.57 0.61 -15.77
C ASN A 66 -3.90 0.45 -16.56
N ASP A 67 -3.87 0.83 -17.83
CA ASP A 67 -4.99 0.77 -18.77
C ASP A 67 -5.58 -0.63 -18.98
N VAL A 68 -4.83 -1.69 -18.69
CA VAL A 68 -5.28 -3.09 -18.75
C VAL A 68 -5.49 -3.74 -17.37
N GLY A 69 -5.49 -2.94 -16.30
CA GLY A 69 -5.79 -3.40 -14.94
C GLY A 69 -4.64 -4.12 -14.22
N LEU A 70 -3.40 -3.98 -14.70
CA LEU A 70 -2.21 -4.57 -14.11
C LEU A 70 -1.50 -3.60 -13.16
N TYR A 71 -0.86 -4.15 -12.14
CA TYR A 71 -0.13 -3.40 -11.13
C TYR A 71 1.37 -3.69 -11.21
N ALA A 72 2.17 -2.68 -10.91
CA ALA A 72 3.60 -2.82 -10.66
C ALA A 72 3.87 -3.28 -9.23
N GLU A 73 5.11 -3.69 -8.97
CA GLU A 73 5.58 -4.03 -7.62
C GLU A 73 5.48 -2.86 -6.66
N GLU A 74 5.92 -1.69 -7.14
CA GLU A 74 6.04 -0.47 -6.38
C GLU A 74 5.28 0.69 -7.04
N ILE A 75 4.84 1.62 -6.22
CA ILE A 75 4.17 2.85 -6.61
C ILE A 75 5.03 4.01 -6.12
N ASP A 76 5.41 4.92 -7.01
CA ASP A 76 6.02 6.17 -6.60
C ASP A 76 5.02 6.98 -5.75
N PRO A 77 5.30 7.26 -4.47
CA PRO A 77 4.32 7.89 -3.57
C PRO A 77 4.03 9.37 -3.90
N GLU A 78 4.88 10.01 -4.72
CA GLU A 78 4.74 11.42 -5.10
C GLU A 78 4.06 11.56 -6.46
N THR A 79 4.40 10.69 -7.42
CA THR A 79 3.91 10.78 -8.80
C THR A 79 2.82 9.76 -9.14
N GLY A 80 2.70 8.68 -8.37
CA GLY A 80 1.84 7.55 -8.67
C GLY A 80 2.37 6.64 -9.79
N ALA A 81 3.60 6.87 -10.27
CA ALA A 81 4.20 6.07 -11.33
C ALA A 81 4.41 4.61 -10.89
N ALA A 82 4.23 3.69 -11.85
CA ALA A 82 4.61 2.30 -11.72
C ALA A 82 6.15 2.16 -11.61
N LEU A 83 6.62 1.51 -10.55
CA LEU A 83 8.03 1.26 -10.27
C LEU A 83 8.27 -0.26 -10.05
N GLY A 84 9.53 -0.68 -10.19
CA GLY A 84 9.94 -2.06 -9.93
C GLY A 84 9.45 -3.05 -10.98
N ASN A 85 9.21 -4.29 -10.57
CA ASN A 85 8.79 -5.35 -11.49
C ASN A 85 7.38 -5.11 -12.04
N PHE A 86 7.18 -5.46 -13.31
CA PHE A 86 5.89 -5.28 -14.00
C PHE A 86 5.61 -6.38 -15.05
N PRO A 87 4.38 -6.94 -15.10
CA PRO A 87 3.38 -6.86 -14.05
C PRO A 87 3.87 -7.63 -12.81
N GLN A 88 3.46 -7.19 -11.62
CA GLN A 88 3.60 -8.01 -10.43
C GLN A 88 2.52 -9.10 -10.45
N ALA A 89 2.91 -10.29 -10.94
CA ALA A 89 2.05 -11.48 -11.09
C ALA A 89 2.32 -12.53 -10.01
#